data_AF-A0AA39VJI1-F1
#
_entry.id   AF-A0AA39VJI1-F1
#
_cell.length_a   1.000
_cell.length_b   1.000
_cell.length_c   1.000
_cell.angle_alpha   90.00
_cell.angle_beta   90.00
_cell.angle_gamma   90.00
#
_symmetry.space_group_name_H-M   'P 1'
#
loop_
_entity.id
_entity.type
_entity.pdbx_description
1 polymer ?
#
loop_
_entity_poly.entity_id
_entity_poly.type
_entity_poly.pdbx_seq_one_letter_code
_entity_poly.pdbx_strand_id
1 'polypeptide(L)'
;MASKVDMVRAATKLLVMVVFLGSLMIWTMTPTNTYRQIWLPKLLTHLNSTYFGRQGITTLIYTFPILFMAVLGCIYLHLGKKVNDYTALESINGGKERLALWKKPMVVKGPLGIVSSIELGFFTLFIALLVWSLSIYLHNSFVTITPKSAAERGEQLWESKLERTALWLGVLGNISLVFLFFPVARGSSLLPLFGLTSEGSIKYHIWLGHLVMAFFTAHGIGYIVYWVATNNISQMLEWAKLGYQTWPERYLCWLV
;
A
#
# COMPACT_ATOMS: atom_id res chain seq x y z
N MET A 1 -3.99 36.11 -16.98
CA MET A 1 -3.16 34.89 -17.12
C MET A 1 -3.05 34.13 -15.79
N ALA A 2 -2.85 34.82 -14.66
CA ALA A 2 -2.87 34.24 -13.31
C ALA A 2 -4.12 33.39 -12.99
N SER A 3 -5.33 33.91 -13.27
CA SER A 3 -6.60 33.19 -13.01
C SER A 3 -6.72 31.83 -13.73
N LYS A 4 -6.18 31.69 -14.94
CA LYS A 4 -6.17 30.41 -15.67
C LYS A 4 -5.19 29.42 -15.05
N VAL A 5 -4.02 29.89 -14.61
CA VAL A 5 -3.01 29.04 -13.95
C VAL A 5 -3.52 28.56 -12.59
N ASP A 6 -4.20 29.42 -11.83
CA ASP A 6 -4.82 29.06 -10.54
C ASP A 6 -5.94 28.03 -10.70
N MET A 7 -6.78 28.20 -11.72
CA MET A 7 -7.84 27.24 -12.04
C MET A 7 -7.26 25.86 -12.41
N VAL A 8 -6.23 25.82 -13.28
CA VAL A 8 -5.56 24.56 -13.64
C VAL A 8 -4.91 23.92 -12.41
N ARG A 9 -4.24 24.71 -11.57
CA ARG A 9 -3.61 24.22 -10.33
C ARG A 9 -4.63 23.65 -9.34
N ALA A 10 -5.79 24.29 -9.18
CA ALA A 10 -6.88 23.79 -8.35
C ALA A 10 -7.47 22.48 -8.91
N ALA A 11 -7.69 22.42 -10.22
CA ALA A 11 -8.16 21.21 -10.90
C ALA A 11 -7.17 20.04 -10.76
N THR A 12 -5.86 20.27 -10.91
CA THR A 12 -4.83 19.25 -10.69
C THR A 12 -4.87 18.73 -9.25
N LYS A 13 -4.99 19.62 -8.26
CA LYS A 13 -5.10 19.21 -6.84
C LYS A 13 -6.35 18.37 -6.59
N LEU A 14 -7.49 18.77 -7.14
CA LEU A 14 -8.73 18.00 -7.02
C LEU A 14 -8.59 16.61 -7.65
N LEU A 15 -8.00 16.52 -8.84
CA LEU A 15 -7.77 15.25 -9.53
C LEU A 15 -6.89 14.31 -8.70
N VAL A 16 -5.79 14.81 -8.13
CA VAL A 16 -4.93 13.98 -7.26
C VAL A 16 -5.70 13.49 -6.03
N MET A 17 -6.53 14.33 -5.40
CA MET A 17 -7.34 13.92 -4.26
C MET A 17 -8.35 12.82 -4.64
N VAL A 18 -9.00 12.92 -5.79
CA VAL A 18 -9.92 11.89 -6.31
C VAL A 18 -9.20 10.57 -6.54
N VAL A 19 -8.03 10.60 -7.20
CA VAL A 19 -7.23 9.39 -7.46
C VAL A 19 -6.73 8.76 -6.16
N PHE A 20 -6.31 9.58 -5.19
CA PHE A 20 -5.87 9.12 -3.88
C PHE A 20 -6.99 8.41 -3.10
N LEU A 21 -8.17 9.03 -3.02
CA LEU A 21 -9.34 8.43 -2.37
C LEU A 21 -9.79 7.15 -3.08
N GLY A 22 -9.78 7.14 -4.42
CA GLY A 22 -10.05 5.94 -5.21
C GLY A 22 -9.07 4.81 -4.89
N SER A 23 -7.78 5.12 -4.75
CA SER A 23 -6.75 4.15 -4.38
C SER A 23 -6.97 3.59 -2.97
N LEU A 24 -7.34 4.42 -1.99
CA LEU A 24 -7.70 3.97 -0.64
C LEU A 24 -8.93 3.06 -0.63
N MET A 25 -9.94 3.36 -1.46
CA MET A 25 -11.10 2.48 -1.64
C MET A 25 -10.68 1.10 -2.16
N ILE A 26 -9.83 1.07 -3.20
CA ILE A 26 -9.31 -0.19 -3.75
C ILE A 26 -8.56 -0.99 -2.68
N TRP A 27 -7.65 -0.35 -1.94
CA TRP A 27 -6.93 -1.01 -0.85
C TRP A 27 -7.85 -1.58 0.22
N THR A 28 -8.88 -0.84 0.62
CA THR A 28 -9.84 -1.27 1.64
C THR A 28 -10.71 -2.44 1.15
N MET A 29 -11.08 -2.45 -0.13
CA MET A 29 -11.90 -3.51 -0.72
C MET A 29 -11.10 -4.76 -1.07
N THR A 30 -9.81 -4.65 -1.39
CA THR A 30 -8.94 -5.77 -1.81
C THR A 30 -9.05 -7.03 -0.93
N PRO A 31 -9.03 -6.96 0.41
CA PRO A 31 -9.12 -8.15 1.24
C PRO A 31 -10.49 -8.84 1.24
N THR A 32 -11.54 -8.17 0.78
CA THR A 32 -12.92 -8.66 0.85
C THR A 32 -13.22 -9.72 -0.22
N ASN A 33 -14.17 -10.60 0.08
CA ASN A 33 -14.67 -11.58 -0.90
C ASN A 33 -15.29 -10.89 -2.12
N THR A 34 -15.94 -9.73 -1.93
CA THR A 34 -16.49 -8.93 -3.03
C THR A 34 -15.42 -8.59 -4.06
N TYR A 35 -14.27 -8.07 -3.62
CA TYR A 35 -13.19 -7.78 -4.54
C TYR A 35 -12.67 -9.06 -5.21
N ARG A 36 -12.37 -10.11 -4.42
CA ARG A 36 -11.69 -11.30 -4.93
C ARG A 36 -12.54 -12.19 -5.82
N GLN A 37 -13.84 -12.29 -5.55
CA GLN A 37 -14.75 -13.20 -6.25
C GLN A 37 -15.56 -12.49 -7.34
N ILE A 38 -15.77 -11.18 -7.24
CA ILE A 38 -16.63 -10.44 -8.19
C ILE A 38 -15.80 -9.43 -9.00
N TRP A 39 -15.03 -8.56 -8.35
CA TRP A 39 -14.36 -7.47 -9.06
C TRP A 39 -13.14 -7.98 -9.83
N LEU A 40 -12.25 -8.72 -9.17
CA LEU A 40 -11.01 -9.22 -9.76
C LEU A 40 -11.27 -10.10 -10.99
N PRO A 41 -12.22 -11.06 -11.00
CA PRO A 41 -12.52 -11.82 -12.21
C PRO A 41 -13.05 -10.95 -13.36
N LYS A 42 -13.92 -9.97 -13.09
CA LYS A 42 -14.41 -9.04 -14.11
C LYS A 42 -13.29 -8.15 -14.66
N LEU A 43 -12.41 -7.66 -13.79
CA LEU A 43 -11.24 -6.88 -14.20
C LEU A 43 -10.31 -7.74 -15.07
N LEU A 44 -10.07 -9.00 -14.68
CA LEU A 44 -9.30 -9.96 -15.46
C LEU A 44 -9.90 -10.17 -16.84
N THR A 45 -11.21 -10.36 -16.98
CA THR A 45 -11.82 -10.56 -18.31
C THR A 45 -11.70 -9.35 -19.24
N HIS A 46 -11.71 -8.13 -18.69
CA HIS A 46 -11.64 -6.91 -19.51
C HIS A 46 -10.20 -6.41 -19.76
N LEU A 47 -9.27 -6.72 -18.85
CA LEU A 47 -7.91 -6.17 -18.88
C LEU A 47 -6.83 -7.22 -19.24
N ASN A 48 -7.22 -8.48 -19.45
CA ASN A 48 -6.32 -9.53 -19.94
C ASN A 48 -6.01 -9.29 -21.43
N SER A 49 -5.14 -8.33 -21.68
CA SER A 49 -4.55 -8.08 -22.99
C SER A 49 -3.28 -8.91 -23.17
N THR A 50 -2.95 -9.20 -24.42
CA THR A 50 -1.70 -9.87 -24.83
C THR A 50 -0.44 -9.16 -24.34
N TYR A 51 -0.51 -7.84 -24.09
CA TYR A 51 0.66 -7.02 -23.74
C TYR A 51 0.94 -6.94 -22.24
N PHE A 52 -0.10 -6.90 -21.41
CA PHE A 52 0.05 -6.73 -19.96
C PHE A 52 0.03 -8.06 -19.21
N GLY A 53 -0.54 -9.11 -19.80
CA GLY A 53 -0.71 -10.40 -19.15
C GLY A 53 -1.43 -10.29 -17.81
N ARG A 54 -1.31 -11.32 -16.97
CA ARG A 54 -2.01 -11.38 -15.69
C ARG A 54 -1.40 -10.49 -14.60
N GLN A 55 -0.10 -10.19 -14.69
CA GLN A 55 0.60 -9.29 -13.75
C GLN A 55 0.32 -7.81 -14.03
N GLY A 56 0.07 -7.43 -15.28
CA GLY A 56 -0.13 -6.03 -15.63
C GLY A 56 -1.40 -5.41 -15.05
N ILE A 57 -2.39 -6.22 -14.66
CA ILE A 57 -3.56 -5.73 -13.91
C ILE A 57 -3.15 -5.22 -12.53
N THR A 58 -2.28 -5.95 -11.84
CA THR A 58 -1.78 -5.57 -10.52
C THR A 58 -0.96 -4.28 -10.63
N THR A 59 -0.09 -4.18 -11.65
CA THR A 59 0.63 -2.94 -11.96
C THR A 59 -0.31 -1.78 -12.28
N LEU A 60 -1.36 -2.01 -13.09
CA LEU A 60 -2.32 -0.97 -13.48
C LEU A 60 -3.20 -0.50 -12.30
N ILE A 61 -3.56 -1.39 -11.40
CA ILE A 61 -4.44 -1.06 -10.27
C ILE A 61 -3.66 -0.41 -9.13
N TYR A 62 -2.47 -0.92 -8.81
CA TYR A 62 -1.74 -0.49 -7.62
C TYR A 62 -0.57 0.46 -7.92
N THR A 63 0.16 0.26 -9.03
CA THR A 63 1.35 1.08 -9.35
C THR A 63 0.99 2.32 -10.18
N PHE A 64 0.15 2.18 -11.21
CA PHE A 64 -0.18 3.28 -12.11
C PHE A 64 -0.80 4.50 -11.40
N PRO A 65 -1.75 4.38 -10.45
CA PRO A 65 -2.30 5.54 -9.75
C PRO A 65 -1.23 6.33 -8.99
N ILE A 66 -0.24 5.65 -8.42
CA ILE A 66 0.87 6.26 -7.69
C ILE A 66 1.74 7.08 -8.64
N LEU A 67 2.16 6.48 -9.75
CA LEU A 67 2.96 7.16 -10.78
C LEU A 67 2.20 8.34 -11.39
N PHE A 68 0.90 8.15 -11.66
CA PHE A 68 0.03 9.20 -12.18
C PHE A 68 -0.07 10.39 -11.22
N MET A 69 -0.28 10.13 -9.93
CA MET A 69 -0.29 11.18 -8.90
C MET A 69 1.08 11.89 -8.81
N ALA A 70 2.19 11.17 -8.93
CA ALA A 70 3.53 11.78 -8.92
C ALA A 70 3.74 12.74 -10.10
N VAL A 71 3.32 12.36 -11.31
CA VAL A 71 3.37 13.23 -12.49
C VAL A 71 2.49 14.47 -12.31
N LEU A 72 1.25 14.30 -11.85
CA LEU A 72 0.35 15.42 -11.55
C LEU A 72 0.90 16.34 -10.45
N GLY A 73 1.54 15.77 -9.42
CA GLY A 73 2.23 16.52 -8.39
C GLY A 73 3.33 17.41 -8.98
N CYS A 74 4.11 16.91 -9.94
CA CYS A 74 5.17 17.69 -10.60
C CYS A 74 4.58 18.89 -11.34
N ILE A 75 3.48 18.68 -12.08
CA ILE A 75 2.74 19.74 -12.77
C ILE A 75 2.23 20.77 -11.75
N TYR A 76 1.59 20.32 -10.66
CA TYR A 76 1.07 21.19 -9.61
C TYR A 76 2.14 22.11 -9.00
N LEU A 77 3.33 21.56 -8.71
CA LEU A 77 4.43 22.33 -8.15
C LEU A 77 5.05 23.30 -9.15
N HIS A 78 5.18 22.89 -10.41
CA HIS A 78 5.71 23.76 -11.47
C HIS A 78 4.79 24.98 -11.69
N LEU A 79 3.47 24.75 -11.75
CA LEU A 79 2.48 25.84 -11.82
C LEU A 79 2.54 26.73 -10.57
N GLY A 80 2.76 26.16 -9.39
CA GLY A 80 2.88 26.92 -8.15
C GLY A 80 4.11 27.85 -8.09
N LYS A 81 5.27 27.42 -8.60
CA LYS A 81 6.45 28.29 -8.76
C LYS A 81 6.15 29.46 -9.68
N LYS A 82 5.54 29.16 -10.83
CA LYS A 82 5.16 30.17 -11.82
C LYS A 82 4.16 31.19 -11.26
N VAL A 83 3.20 30.79 -10.43
CA VAL A 83 2.29 31.73 -9.74
C VAL A 83 3.04 32.61 -8.74
N ASN A 84 3.89 32.02 -7.89
CA ASN A 84 4.66 32.76 -6.88
C ASN A 84 5.62 33.80 -7.50
N ASP A 85 6.17 33.53 -8.69
CA ASP A 85 6.99 34.49 -9.43
C ASP A 85 6.17 35.71 -9.93
N TYR A 86 4.84 35.56 -10.10
CA TYR A 86 3.94 36.67 -10.45
C TYR A 86 3.32 37.37 -9.22
N THR A 87 3.06 36.64 -8.12
CA THR A 87 2.49 37.19 -6.87
C THR A 87 3.53 37.69 -5.87
N ALA A 88 4.83 37.61 -6.18
CA ALA A 88 5.88 38.26 -5.38
C ALA A 88 5.74 39.80 -5.29
N LEU A 89 4.79 40.40 -6.03
CA LEU A 89 4.43 41.82 -5.90
C LEU A 89 3.18 42.08 -5.03
N GLU A 90 2.42 41.05 -4.62
CA GLU A 90 1.15 41.28 -3.91
C GLU A 90 0.70 40.03 -3.13
N SER A 91 1.00 39.98 -1.83
CA SER A 91 0.01 39.74 -0.77
C SER A 91 0.62 39.24 0.54
N ILE A 92 0.34 40.04 1.56
CA ILE A 92 0.35 39.71 2.98
C ILE A 92 -0.95 38.94 3.30
N ASN A 93 -0.82 37.84 4.05
CA ASN A 93 -1.81 37.13 4.87
C ASN A 93 -3.15 36.64 4.29
N GLY A 94 -3.60 35.47 4.79
CA GLY A 94 -5.02 35.12 4.72
C GLY A 94 -5.44 33.66 4.94
N GLY A 95 -4.52 32.68 5.05
CA GLY A 95 -4.94 31.27 5.17
C GLY A 95 -3.98 30.32 5.90
N LYS A 96 -2.90 30.84 6.52
CA LYS A 96 -1.83 30.01 7.09
C LYS A 96 -2.14 29.42 8.48
N GLU A 97 -3.15 29.88 9.20
CA GLU A 97 -3.32 29.51 10.62
C GLU A 97 -3.83 28.09 10.85
N ARG A 98 -4.80 27.60 10.07
CA ARG A 98 -5.36 26.24 10.29
C ARG A 98 -4.36 25.14 9.96
N LEU A 99 -3.57 25.28 8.90
CA LEU A 99 -2.51 24.32 8.57
C LEU A 99 -1.29 24.45 9.49
N ALA A 100 -1.06 25.61 10.10
CA ALA A 100 0.05 25.80 11.05
C ALA A 100 -0.10 24.94 12.30
N LEU A 101 -1.34 24.75 12.80
CA LEU A 101 -1.60 23.87 13.95
C LEU A 101 -1.31 22.39 13.63
N TRP A 102 -1.65 21.92 12.44
CA TRP A 102 -1.45 20.52 12.03
C TRP A 102 0.01 20.21 11.66
N LYS A 103 0.79 21.25 11.34
CA LYS A 103 2.25 21.17 11.15
C LYS A 103 3.03 21.30 12.45
N LYS A 104 2.38 21.57 13.59
CA LYS A 104 3.09 21.61 14.87
C LYS A 104 3.64 20.21 15.19
N PRO A 105 4.89 20.12 15.67
CA PRO A 105 5.44 18.86 16.14
C PRO A 105 4.63 18.41 17.37
N MET A 106 4.04 17.22 17.29
CA MET A 106 3.20 16.67 18.35
C MET A 106 3.99 15.75 19.28
N VAL A 107 5.00 15.06 18.73
CA VAL A 107 5.94 14.24 19.51
C VAL A 107 7.28 14.97 19.49
N VAL A 108 7.82 15.30 20.67
CA VAL A 108 9.07 16.10 20.76
C VAL A 108 10.24 15.29 21.34
N LYS A 109 10.03 14.17 22.03
CA LYS A 109 11.13 13.32 22.57
C LYS A 109 10.68 11.85 22.78
N GLY A 110 10.85 10.99 21.78
CA GLY A 110 10.62 9.55 21.87
C GLY A 110 11.40 8.78 20.79
N PRO A 111 11.39 7.44 20.78
CA PRO A 111 12.09 6.62 19.77
C PRO A 111 11.64 6.89 18.33
N LEU A 112 10.50 7.58 18.16
CA LEU A 112 9.91 8.00 16.89
C LEU A 112 10.41 9.39 16.40
N GLY A 113 11.21 10.12 17.19
CA GLY A 113 11.73 11.44 16.82
C GLY A 113 10.67 12.55 16.83
N ILE A 114 11.00 13.72 16.25
CA ILE A 114 10.06 14.85 16.12
C ILE A 114 9.07 14.55 14.99
N VAL A 115 7.77 14.41 15.30
CA VAL A 115 6.74 13.99 14.33
C VAL A 115 5.57 14.98 14.36
N SER A 116 5.11 15.42 13.20
CA SER A 116 3.91 16.26 13.06
C SER A 116 2.62 15.44 13.20
N SER A 117 1.51 16.10 13.58
CA SER A 117 0.22 15.42 13.71
C SER A 117 -0.26 14.77 12.40
N ILE A 118 0.07 15.37 11.26
CA ILE A 118 -0.29 14.84 9.93
C ILE A 118 0.45 13.53 9.65
N GLU A 119 1.76 13.48 9.90
CA GLU A 119 2.58 12.28 9.72
C GLU A 119 2.09 11.12 10.59
N LEU A 120 1.76 11.41 11.85
CA LEU A 120 1.19 10.40 12.74
C LEU A 120 -0.20 9.95 12.28
N GLY A 121 -1.03 10.86 11.76
CA GLY A 121 -2.35 10.53 11.22
C GLY A 121 -2.27 9.57 10.03
N PHE A 122 -1.39 9.84 9.06
CA PHE A 122 -1.16 8.95 7.92
C PHE A 122 -0.61 7.59 8.36
N PHE A 123 0.34 7.58 9.30
CA PHE A 123 0.87 6.33 9.84
C PHE A 123 -0.22 5.51 10.55
N THR A 124 -1.05 6.15 11.38
CA THR A 124 -2.17 5.49 12.09
C THR A 124 -3.19 4.92 11.11
N LEU A 125 -3.57 5.69 10.07
CA LEU A 125 -4.47 5.21 9.02
C LEU A 125 -3.90 4.00 8.28
N PHE A 126 -2.59 4.01 8.01
CA PHE A 126 -1.90 2.90 7.37
C PHE A 126 -1.89 1.63 8.26
N ILE A 127 -1.61 1.78 9.56
CA ILE A 127 -1.73 0.65 10.51
C ILE A 127 -3.17 0.12 10.55
N ALA A 128 -4.17 1.00 10.59
CA ALA A 128 -5.57 0.59 10.55
C ALA A 128 -5.91 -0.20 9.28
N LEU A 129 -5.39 0.21 8.11
CA LEU A 129 -5.55 -0.53 6.86
C LEU A 129 -4.91 -1.93 6.93
N LEU A 130 -3.72 -2.05 7.52
CA LEU A 130 -3.05 -3.34 7.70
C LEU A 130 -3.84 -4.26 8.63
N VAL A 131 -4.30 -3.76 9.77
CA VAL A 131 -5.11 -4.53 10.73
C VAL A 131 -6.43 -4.96 10.10
N TRP A 132 -7.11 -4.05 9.39
CA TRP A 132 -8.31 -4.36 8.61
C TRP A 132 -8.06 -5.50 7.62
N SER A 133 -7.01 -5.36 6.82
CA SER A 133 -6.66 -6.34 5.78
C SER A 133 -6.36 -7.70 6.38
N LEU A 134 -5.52 -7.77 7.42
CA LEU A 134 -5.20 -9.02 8.10
C LEU A 134 -6.44 -9.69 8.68
N SER A 135 -7.30 -8.91 9.36
CA SER A 135 -8.51 -9.43 9.98
C SER A 135 -9.45 -10.07 8.95
N ILE A 136 -9.71 -9.37 7.85
CA ILE A 136 -10.60 -9.88 6.79
C ILE A 136 -9.97 -11.07 6.06
N TYR A 137 -8.67 -11.02 5.75
CA TYR A 137 -7.98 -12.14 5.12
C TYR A 137 -8.01 -13.41 5.96
N LEU A 138 -7.70 -13.29 7.26
CA LEU A 138 -7.75 -14.41 8.20
C LEU A 138 -9.17 -14.93 8.36
N HIS A 139 -10.15 -14.04 8.57
CA HIS A 139 -11.55 -14.43 8.69
C HIS A 139 -12.01 -15.24 7.47
N ASN A 140 -11.83 -14.69 6.26
CA ASN A 140 -12.30 -15.33 5.03
C ASN A 140 -11.60 -16.66 4.76
N SER A 141 -10.35 -16.82 5.21
CA SER A 141 -9.61 -18.06 4.99
C SER A 141 -9.82 -19.09 6.09
N PHE A 142 -10.05 -18.68 7.33
CA PHE A 142 -10.29 -19.63 8.43
C PHE A 142 -11.67 -20.27 8.34
N VAL A 143 -12.65 -19.57 7.75
CA VAL A 143 -13.97 -20.15 7.45
C VAL A 143 -13.88 -21.33 6.48
N THR A 144 -12.91 -21.32 5.55
CA THR A 144 -12.71 -22.44 4.60
C THR A 144 -11.87 -23.58 5.17
N ILE A 145 -11.10 -23.33 6.24
CA ILE A 145 -10.24 -24.31 6.89
C ILE A 145 -11.03 -25.04 7.99
N THR A 146 -11.55 -26.21 7.64
CA THR A 146 -12.26 -27.13 8.54
C THR A 146 -11.40 -28.35 8.89
N PRO A 147 -11.70 -29.10 9.96
CA PRO A 147 -11.01 -30.35 10.25
C PRO A 147 -11.04 -31.34 9.07
N LYS A 148 -12.14 -31.35 8.31
CA LYS A 148 -12.27 -32.19 7.11
C LYS A 148 -11.28 -31.78 6.01
N SER A 149 -11.24 -30.50 5.65
CA SER A 149 -10.31 -30.01 4.62
C SER A 149 -8.84 -30.13 5.03
N ALA A 150 -8.54 -30.04 6.34
CA ALA A 150 -7.19 -30.28 6.84
C ALA A 150 -6.80 -31.76 6.72
N ALA A 151 -7.70 -32.66 7.12
CA ALA A 151 -7.50 -34.11 6.98
C ALA A 151 -7.36 -34.55 5.52
N GLU A 152 -8.08 -33.93 4.57
CA GLU A 152 -7.91 -34.15 3.13
C GLU A 152 -6.48 -33.83 2.63
N ARG A 153 -5.77 -32.92 3.30
CA ARG A 153 -4.36 -32.60 3.02
C ARG A 153 -3.38 -33.41 3.87
N GLY A 154 -3.86 -34.30 4.74
CA GLY A 154 -3.03 -35.01 5.72
C GLY A 154 -2.46 -34.11 6.81
N GLU A 155 -3.07 -32.94 7.03
CA GLU A 155 -2.59 -31.92 7.98
C GLU A 155 -3.50 -31.82 9.20
N GLN A 156 -2.94 -31.32 10.31
CA GLN A 156 -3.72 -30.87 11.46
C GLN A 156 -4.34 -29.49 11.20
N LEU A 157 -5.45 -29.19 11.89
CA LEU A 157 -6.17 -27.93 11.73
C LEU A 157 -5.28 -26.70 11.98
N TRP A 158 -4.37 -26.76 12.95
CA TRP A 158 -3.49 -25.64 13.27
C TRP A 158 -2.39 -25.45 12.23
N GLU A 159 -1.91 -26.51 11.58
CA GLU A 159 -0.90 -26.46 10.50
C GLU A 159 -1.47 -25.71 9.30
N SER A 160 -2.70 -26.06 8.88
CA SER A 160 -3.41 -25.37 7.80
C SER A 160 -3.67 -23.89 8.11
N LYS A 161 -4.03 -23.56 9.37
CA LYS A 161 -4.21 -22.18 9.81
C LYS A 161 -2.89 -21.40 9.85
N LEU A 162 -1.80 -22.04 10.25
CA LEU A 162 -0.47 -21.44 10.27
C LEU A 162 0.01 -21.12 8.86
N GLU A 163 -0.07 -22.08 7.92
CA GLU A 163 0.24 -21.89 6.50
C GLU A 163 -0.49 -20.65 5.95
N ARG A 164 -1.80 -20.58 6.22
CA ARG A 164 -2.63 -19.47 5.76
C ARG A 164 -2.26 -18.13 6.40
N THR A 165 -1.93 -18.14 7.68
CA THR A 165 -1.51 -16.93 8.39
C THR A 165 -0.17 -16.43 7.85
N ALA A 166 0.80 -17.33 7.66
CA ALA A 166 2.10 -17.01 7.09
C ALA A 166 1.98 -16.42 5.68
N LEU A 167 1.09 -16.97 4.83
CA LEU A 167 0.76 -16.42 3.51
C LEU A 167 0.27 -14.97 3.61
N TRP A 168 -0.70 -14.70 4.49
CA TRP A 168 -1.27 -13.35 4.63
C TRP A 168 -0.29 -12.33 5.19
N LEU A 169 0.60 -12.74 6.10
CA LEU A 169 1.70 -11.88 6.55
C LEU A 169 2.61 -11.47 5.39
N GLY A 170 2.90 -12.39 4.45
CA GLY A 170 3.63 -12.07 3.22
C GLY A 170 2.89 -11.04 2.35
N VAL A 171 1.58 -11.21 2.17
CA VAL A 171 0.74 -10.24 1.45
C VAL A 171 0.76 -8.87 2.12
N LEU A 172 0.66 -8.78 3.45
CA LEU A 172 0.78 -7.51 4.18
C LEU A 172 2.16 -6.87 4.03
N GLY A 173 3.22 -7.68 3.98
CA GLY A 173 4.57 -7.24 3.64
C GLY A 173 4.61 -6.58 2.26
N ASN A 174 3.97 -7.18 1.27
CA ASN A 174 3.87 -6.62 -0.08
C ASN A 174 3.05 -5.31 -0.13
N ILE A 175 1.92 -5.22 0.58
CA ILE A 175 1.18 -3.95 0.73
C ILE A 175 2.11 -2.88 1.29
N SER A 176 2.83 -3.21 2.36
CA SER A 176 3.77 -2.30 3.00
C SER A 176 4.91 -1.89 2.06
N LEU A 177 5.37 -2.79 1.20
CA LEU A 177 6.38 -2.52 0.17
C LEU A 177 5.86 -1.53 -0.89
N VAL A 178 4.61 -1.63 -1.34
CA VAL A 178 4.03 -0.63 -2.26
C VAL A 178 3.99 0.75 -1.61
N PHE A 179 3.53 0.83 -0.36
CA PHE A 179 3.51 2.10 0.39
C PHE A 179 4.92 2.63 0.69
N LEU A 180 5.91 1.74 0.81
CA LEU A 180 7.32 2.10 1.00
C LEU A 180 7.87 2.89 -0.19
N PHE A 181 7.33 2.73 -1.40
CA PHE A 181 7.77 3.45 -2.61
C PHE A 181 7.13 4.82 -2.82
N PHE A 182 6.03 5.16 -2.12
CA PHE A 182 5.46 6.52 -2.14
C PHE A 182 6.47 7.63 -1.74
N PRO A 183 7.32 7.45 -0.72
CA PRO A 183 8.25 8.47 -0.22
C PRO A 183 9.67 8.40 -0.84
N VAL A 184 9.96 7.46 -1.75
CA VAL A 184 11.34 7.13 -2.17
C VAL A 184 12.02 8.22 -3.00
N ALA A 185 11.28 9.09 -3.70
CA ALA A 185 11.90 10.27 -4.25
C ALA A 185 12.07 11.30 -3.14
N ARG A 186 13.33 11.51 -2.68
CA ARG A 186 13.76 12.59 -1.76
C ARG A 186 13.43 14.01 -2.27
N GLY A 187 12.89 14.12 -3.49
CA GLY A 187 12.28 15.31 -4.10
C GLY A 187 10.92 15.04 -4.75
N SER A 188 10.18 14.02 -4.29
CA SER A 188 8.85 13.68 -4.80
C SER A 188 7.94 14.88 -4.68
N SER A 189 7.27 15.20 -5.78
CA SER A 189 6.32 16.29 -5.85
C SER A 189 5.07 16.07 -4.97
N LEU A 190 4.87 14.83 -4.49
CA LEU A 190 3.79 14.45 -3.60
C LEU A 190 3.99 14.99 -2.18
N LEU A 191 5.24 15.12 -1.70
CA LEU A 191 5.54 15.55 -0.34
C LEU A 191 5.04 16.97 -0.06
N PRO A 192 5.36 17.99 -0.89
CA PRO A 192 4.84 19.34 -0.70
C PRO A 192 3.33 19.44 -0.98
N LEU A 193 2.75 18.54 -1.80
CA LEU A 193 1.33 18.53 -2.09
C LEU A 193 0.48 18.20 -0.85
N PHE A 194 0.94 17.26 -0.02
CA PHE A 194 0.32 16.90 1.26
C PHE A 194 0.86 17.70 2.45
N GLY A 195 1.80 18.63 2.20
CA GLY A 195 2.39 19.48 3.24
C GLY A 195 3.36 18.75 4.17
N LEU A 196 3.86 17.58 3.75
CA LEU A 196 4.84 16.78 4.48
C LEU A 196 6.25 17.33 4.29
N THR A 197 7.09 17.15 5.30
CA THR A 197 8.51 17.53 5.22
C THR A 197 9.35 16.40 4.66
N SER A 198 10.50 16.71 4.07
CA SER A 198 11.45 15.68 3.60
C SER A 198 12.00 14.84 4.76
N GLU A 199 12.12 15.42 5.96
CA GLU A 199 12.52 14.71 7.17
C GLU A 199 11.45 13.71 7.62
N GLY A 200 10.18 14.11 7.59
CA GLY A 200 9.03 13.23 7.85
C GLY A 200 8.95 12.04 6.90
N SER A 201 9.23 12.28 5.61
CA SER A 201 9.30 11.24 4.58
C SER A 201 10.31 10.15 4.92
N ILE A 202 11.49 10.54 5.39
CA ILE A 202 12.57 9.61 5.76
C ILE A 202 12.15 8.78 6.97
N LYS A 203 11.57 9.42 8.01
CA LYS A 203 11.07 8.71 9.19
C LYS A 203 9.98 7.71 8.84
N TYR A 204 9.00 8.13 8.01
CA TYR A 204 7.93 7.27 7.53
C TYR A 204 8.48 6.07 6.73
N HIS A 205 9.44 6.30 5.83
CA HIS A 205 10.08 5.22 5.08
C HIS A 205 10.82 4.24 6.01
N ILE A 206 11.53 4.72 7.03
CA ILE A 206 12.17 3.87 8.03
C ILE A 206 11.12 3.02 8.77
N TRP A 207 10.00 3.61 9.22
CA TRP A 207 8.95 2.85 9.92
C TRP A 207 8.31 1.79 9.02
N LEU A 208 8.01 2.13 7.77
CA LEU A 208 7.49 1.17 6.80
C LEU A 208 8.51 0.08 6.51
N GLY A 209 9.80 0.41 6.42
CA GLY A 209 10.88 -0.57 6.27
C GLY A 209 10.87 -1.59 7.41
N HIS A 210 10.73 -1.14 8.67
CA HIS A 210 10.62 -2.05 9.81
C HIS A 210 9.38 -2.95 9.72
N LEU A 211 8.23 -2.41 9.30
CA LEU A 211 7.00 -3.21 9.11
C LEU A 211 7.18 -4.26 8.03
N VAL A 212 7.76 -3.90 6.87
CA VAL A 212 8.06 -4.83 5.77
C VAL A 212 8.96 -5.96 6.26
N MET A 213 10.05 -5.63 6.96
CA MET A 213 10.97 -6.63 7.51
C MET A 213 10.28 -7.54 8.52
N ALA A 214 9.46 -6.99 9.43
CA ALA A 214 8.72 -7.77 10.41
C ALA A 214 7.73 -8.74 9.74
N PHE A 215 6.96 -8.28 8.77
CA PHE A 215 6.00 -9.12 8.05
C PHE A 215 6.66 -10.23 7.25
N PHE A 216 7.72 -9.93 6.48
CA PHE A 216 8.42 -10.94 5.70
C PHE A 216 9.19 -11.93 6.58
N THR A 217 9.74 -11.49 7.71
CA THR A 217 10.37 -12.39 8.68
C THR A 217 9.33 -13.32 9.30
N ALA A 218 8.19 -12.80 9.73
CA ALA A 218 7.11 -13.61 10.30
C ALA A 218 6.50 -14.58 9.27
N HIS A 219 6.36 -14.15 8.02
CA HIS A 219 6.00 -14.99 6.89
C HIS A 219 7.00 -16.15 6.71
N GLY A 220 8.30 -15.85 6.61
CA GLY A 220 9.34 -16.87 6.42
C GLY A 220 9.42 -17.86 7.57
N ILE A 221 9.43 -17.38 8.82
CA ILE A 221 9.44 -18.23 10.01
C ILE A 221 8.17 -19.10 10.07
N GLY A 222 7.00 -18.53 9.77
CA GLY A 222 5.74 -19.27 9.75
C GLY A 222 5.76 -20.44 8.76
N TYR A 223 6.30 -20.24 7.56
CA TYR A 223 6.46 -21.31 6.58
C TYR A 223 7.51 -22.35 6.99
N ILE A 224 8.64 -21.94 7.56
CA ILE A 224 9.64 -22.87 8.08
C ILE A 224 9.01 -23.79 9.14
N VAL A 225 8.29 -23.22 10.10
CA VAL A 225 7.60 -24.00 11.15
C VAL A 225 6.56 -24.94 10.55
N TYR A 226 5.75 -24.47 9.60
CA TYR A 226 4.76 -25.29 8.90
C TYR A 226 5.40 -26.47 8.13
N TRP A 227 6.51 -26.24 7.43
CA TRP A 227 7.20 -27.29 6.67
C TRP A 227 7.88 -28.32 7.58
N VAL A 228 8.43 -27.89 8.72
CA VAL A 228 8.94 -28.83 9.74
C VAL A 228 7.80 -29.69 10.28
N ALA A 229 6.68 -29.07 10.65
CA ALA A 229 5.53 -29.78 11.23
C ALA A 229 4.90 -30.81 10.26
N THR A 230 4.86 -30.49 8.97
CA THR A 230 4.29 -31.36 7.94
C THR A 230 5.31 -32.32 7.29
N ASN A 231 6.54 -32.39 7.81
CA ASN A 231 7.64 -33.19 7.27
C ASN A 231 8.00 -32.87 5.80
N ASN A 232 7.76 -31.63 5.35
CA ASN A 232 7.97 -31.17 3.97
C ASN A 232 9.11 -30.14 3.86
N ILE A 233 10.16 -30.29 4.67
CA ILE A 233 11.25 -29.29 4.76
C ILE A 233 12.00 -29.07 3.43
N SER A 234 11.98 -30.07 2.53
CA SER A 234 12.56 -29.95 1.19
C SER A 234 11.95 -28.82 0.37
N GLN A 235 10.70 -28.40 0.65
CA GLN A 235 10.03 -27.29 -0.02
C GLN A 235 10.78 -25.97 0.15
N MET A 236 11.64 -25.81 1.16
CA MET A 236 12.52 -24.64 1.31
C MET A 236 13.51 -24.48 0.15
N LEU A 237 13.90 -25.59 -0.47
CA LEU A 237 14.88 -25.63 -1.57
C LEU A 237 14.21 -25.70 -2.95
N GLU A 238 12.90 -25.95 -2.98
CA GLU A 238 12.13 -26.03 -4.20
C GLU A 238 11.80 -24.63 -4.72
N TRP A 239 12.45 -24.25 -5.81
CA TRP A 239 12.03 -23.12 -6.62
C TRP A 239 10.99 -23.61 -7.64
N ALA A 240 9.71 -23.36 -7.37
CA ALA A 240 8.66 -23.71 -8.31
C ALA A 240 8.90 -23.02 -9.67
N LYS A 241 9.11 -23.80 -10.73
CA LYS A 241 8.99 -23.31 -12.11
C LYS A 241 7.50 -23.11 -12.39
N LEU A 242 7.03 -21.87 -12.28
CA LEU A 242 5.62 -21.53 -12.45
C LEU A 242 5.15 -21.86 -13.88
N GLY A 243 4.43 -22.97 -14.02
CA GLY A 243 3.55 -23.22 -15.16
C GLY A 243 2.25 -22.43 -14.98
N TYR A 244 1.90 -21.60 -15.97
CA TYR A 244 0.83 -20.61 -15.94
C TYR A 244 -0.61 -21.14 -15.74
N GLN A 245 -0.83 -22.45 -15.58
CA GLN A 245 -2.14 -23.06 -15.86
C GLN A 245 -2.98 -23.56 -14.66
N THR A 246 -2.48 -23.70 -13.43
CA THR A 246 -3.31 -24.27 -12.35
C THR A 246 -3.05 -23.58 -10.99
N TRP A 247 -4.08 -22.91 -10.46
CA TRP A 247 -3.98 -22.05 -9.27
C TRP A 247 -4.57 -22.72 -8.02
N PRO A 248 -3.75 -23.26 -7.11
CA PRO A 248 -4.11 -23.36 -5.70
C PRO A 248 -3.62 -22.11 -4.97
N GLU A 249 -4.30 -21.74 -3.89
CA GLU A 249 -4.18 -20.50 -3.13
C GLU A 249 -2.78 -20.19 -2.51
N ARG A 250 -1.75 -21.01 -2.79
CA ARG A 250 -0.37 -20.88 -2.27
C ARG A 250 0.45 -19.73 -2.87
N TYR A 251 -0.08 -19.02 -3.87
CA TYR A 251 0.69 -18.03 -4.64
C TYR A 251 0.26 -16.57 -4.45
N LEU A 252 -0.61 -16.27 -3.48
CA LEU A 252 -0.87 -14.87 -3.09
C LEU A 252 0.36 -14.16 -2.52
N CYS A 253 1.38 -14.91 -2.10
CA CYS A 253 2.65 -14.34 -1.63
C CYS A 253 3.38 -13.47 -2.67
N TRP A 254 3.05 -13.62 -3.96
CA TRP A 254 3.71 -12.91 -5.05
C TRP A 254 2.78 -11.98 -5.83
N LEU A 255 1.54 -11.78 -5.37
CA LEU A 255 0.58 -10.86 -5.97
C LEU A 255 0.27 -9.70 -5.03
N VAL A 256 1.22 -8.76 -5.02
CA VAL A 256 0.97 -7.30 -5.13
C VAL A 256 1.94 -6.77 -6.19
#